data_AF-A0A927EZB1-F1
#
_entry.id   AF-A0A927EZB1-F1
#
_cell.length_a   1.000
_cell.length_b   1.000
_cell.length_c   1.000
_cell.angle_alpha   90.00
_cell.angle_beta   90.00
_cell.angle_gamma   90.00
#
_symmetry.space_group_name_H-M   'P 1'
#
loop_
_entity.id
_entity.type
_entity.pdbx_description
1 polymer ?
#
loop_
_entity_poly.entity_id
_entity_poly.type
_entity_poly.pdbx_seq_one_letter_code
_entity_poly.pdbx_strand_id
1 'polypeptide(L)'
;MATRKYTVTLPEDLAEEIRRDVGPGGFSAYVSHAIRRQREQDRLGELVAFLETEHGPVTDAELAAAEAERRDSERFFVERQPQSGRDVPLAG
;
A
#
# COMPACT_ATOMS: atom_id res chain seq x y z
N MET A 1 -15.29 3.20 15.26
CA MET A 1 -15.49 1.78 14.88
C MET A 1 -15.46 0.94 16.15
N ALA A 2 -16.37 -0.03 16.31
CA ALA A 2 -16.37 -0.90 17.48
C ALA A 2 -15.25 -1.95 17.37
N THR A 3 -14.51 -2.18 18.46
CA THR A 3 -13.47 -3.21 18.55
C THR A 3 -13.99 -4.42 19.31
N ARG A 4 -13.70 -5.63 18.82
CA ARG A 4 -13.97 -6.89 19.54
C ARG A 4 -12.66 -7.62 19.77
N LYS A 5 -12.49 -8.21 20.96
CA LYS A 5 -11.31 -9.00 21.30
C LYS A 5 -11.43 -10.39 20.67
N TYR A 6 -10.41 -10.77 19.93
CA TYR A 6 -10.19 -12.13 19.43
C TYR A 6 -8.88 -12.65 20.03
N THR A 7 -8.83 -13.93 20.38
CA THR A 7 -7.62 -14.57 20.90
C THR A 7 -7.06 -15.48 19.82
N VAL A 8 -5.75 -15.38 19.57
CA VAL A 8 -5.00 -16.22 18.62
C VAL A 8 -3.72 -16.68 19.30
N THR A 9 -3.21 -17.84 18.87
CA THR A 9 -1.89 -18.33 19.29
C THR A 9 -0.84 -17.83 18.31
N LEU A 10 0.25 -17.30 18.84
CA LEU A 10 1.39 -16.76 18.09
C LEU A 10 2.68 -17.45 18.60
N PRO A 11 3.71 -17.61 17.76
CA PRO A 11 5.04 -17.96 18.22
C PRO A 11 5.52 -16.94 19.27
N GLU A 12 6.04 -17.45 20.39
CA GLU A 12 6.43 -16.63 21.55
C GLU A 12 7.58 -15.69 21.20
N ASP A 13 8.59 -16.20 20.49
CA ASP A 13 9.72 -15.45 19.97
C ASP A 13 9.27 -14.24 19.14
N LEU A 14 8.39 -14.47 18.16
CA LEU A 14 7.83 -13.40 17.33
C LEU A 14 7.02 -12.38 18.13
N ALA A 15 6.19 -12.84 19.06
CA ALA A 15 5.37 -11.95 19.88
C ALA A 15 6.24 -11.05 20.77
N GLU A 16 7.31 -11.59 21.35
CA GLU A 16 8.24 -10.83 22.19
C GLU A 16 9.13 -9.89 21.37
N GLU A 17 9.57 -10.29 20.16
CA GLU A 17 10.27 -9.39 19.23
C GLU A 17 9.40 -8.15 18.91
N ILE A 18 8.17 -8.37 18.46
CA ILE A 18 7.24 -7.28 18.15
C ILE A 18 7.02 -6.39 19.39
N ARG A 19 6.82 -6.97 20.58
CA ARG A 19 6.63 -6.20 21.82
C ARG A 19 7.83 -5.30 22.13
N ARG A 20 9.05 -5.77 21.90
CA ARG A 20 10.27 -4.96 22.09
C ARG A 20 10.33 -3.81 21.10
N ASP A 21 9.97 -4.05 19.84
CA ASP A 21 10.05 -3.04 18.78
C ASP A 21 9.00 -1.93 18.93
N VAL A 22 7.76 -2.29 19.29
CA VAL A 22 6.63 -1.34 19.33
C VAL A 22 6.40 -0.72 20.70
N GLY A 23 7.02 -1.29 21.73
CA GLY A 23 6.90 -0.83 23.11
C GLY A 23 5.53 -1.06 23.76
N PRO A 24 5.34 -0.56 25.00
CA PRO A 24 4.14 -0.77 25.79
C PRO A 24 2.87 -0.26 25.08
N GLY A 25 1.86 -1.11 24.97
CA GLY A 25 0.56 -0.76 24.36
C GLY A 25 0.54 -0.72 22.83
N GLY A 26 1.70 -0.81 22.15
CA GLY A 26 1.79 -0.79 20.68
C GLY A 26 1.42 -2.10 19.99
N PHE A 27 1.44 -3.23 20.71
CA PHE A 27 1.29 -4.56 20.14
C PHE A 27 -0.04 -4.77 19.39
N SER A 28 -1.16 -4.32 19.98
CA SER A 28 -2.47 -4.46 19.34
C SER A 28 -2.60 -3.63 18.06
N ALA A 29 -2.04 -2.42 18.07
CA ALA A 29 -2.03 -1.54 16.91
C ALA A 29 -1.17 -2.12 15.77
N TYR A 30 0.00 -2.64 16.11
CA TYR A 30 0.88 -3.34 15.18
C TYR A 30 0.19 -4.52 14.51
N VAL A 31 -0.40 -5.43 15.31
CA VAL A 31 -1.10 -6.61 14.78
C VAL A 31 -2.28 -6.20 13.91
N SER A 32 -3.05 -5.19 14.33
CA SER A 32 -4.18 -4.68 13.54
C SER A 32 -3.74 -4.11 12.19
N HIS A 33 -2.61 -3.38 12.17
CA HIS A 33 -2.02 -2.86 10.93
C HIS A 33 -1.50 -3.99 10.05
N ALA A 34 -0.78 -4.96 10.62
CA ALA A 34 -0.26 -6.11 9.90
C ALA A 34 -1.38 -6.93 9.24
N ILE A 35 -2.46 -7.21 9.97
CA ILE A 35 -3.64 -7.92 9.42
C ILE A 35 -4.28 -7.13 8.28
N ARG A 36 -4.40 -5.80 8.42
CA ARG A 36 -4.95 -4.96 7.35
C ARG A 36 -4.08 -5.02 6.09
N ARG A 37 -2.77 -4.85 6.26
CA ARG A 37 -1.81 -4.93 5.17
C ARG A 37 -1.83 -6.29 4.49
N GLN A 38 -1.88 -7.37 5.26
CA GLN A 38 -1.97 -8.72 4.70
C GLN A 38 -3.25 -8.89 3.87
N ARG A 39 -4.41 -8.47 4.40
CA ARG A 39 -5.67 -8.54 3.67
C ARG A 39 -5.69 -7.72 2.39
N GLU A 40 -5.03 -6.58 2.38
CA GLU A 40 -4.88 -5.77 1.17
C GLU A 40 -4.01 -6.49 0.13
N GLN A 41 -2.87 -7.07 0.55
CA GLN A 41 -2.01 -7.86 -0.32
C GLN A 41 -2.70 -9.12 -0.86
N ASP A 42 -3.46 -9.83 -0.02
CA ASP A 42 -4.24 -11.00 -0.43
C ASP A 42 -5.21 -10.62 -1.57
N ARG A 43 -5.95 -9.51 -1.39
CA ARG A 43 -6.90 -9.01 -2.40
C ARG A 43 -6.21 -8.56 -3.69
N LEU A 44 -5.04 -7.93 -3.59
CA LEU A 44 -4.25 -7.57 -4.76
C LEU A 44 -3.75 -8.82 -5.49
N GLY A 45 -3.31 -9.85 -4.76
CA GLY A 45 -2.91 -11.14 -5.32
C GLY A 45 -4.06 -11.85 -6.03
N GLU A 46 -5.27 -11.84 -5.45
CA GLU A 46 -6.47 -12.36 -6.10
C GLU A 46 -6.78 -11.64 -7.42
N LEU A 47 -6.64 -10.30 -7.44
CA LEU A 47 -6.84 -9.51 -8.64
C LEU A 47 -5.79 -9.82 -9.71
N VAL A 48 -4.51 -9.91 -9.33
CA VAL A 48 -3.42 -10.26 -10.25
C VAL A 48 -3.67 -11.64 -10.85
N ALA A 49 -3.99 -12.64 -10.03
CA ALA A 49 -4.27 -13.99 -10.50
C ALA A 49 -5.47 -14.04 -11.48
N PHE A 50 -6.51 -13.25 -11.23
CA PHE A 50 -7.63 -13.10 -12.15
C PHE A 50 -7.17 -12.53 -13.50
N LEU A 51 -6.39 -11.44 -13.49
CA LEU A 51 -5.89 -10.80 -14.71
C LEU A 51 -4.94 -11.71 -15.51
N GLU A 52 -4.07 -12.45 -14.83
CA GLU A 52 -3.18 -13.43 -15.47
C GLU A 52 -3.95 -14.61 -16.07
N THR A 53 -5.08 -14.99 -15.48
CA THR A 53 -5.97 -16.01 -16.06
C THR A 53 -6.60 -15.51 -17.37
N GLU A 54 -6.97 -14.24 -17.43
CA GLU A 54 -7.63 -13.64 -18.61
C GLU A 54 -6.65 -13.29 -19.73
N HIS A 55 -5.46 -12.77 -19.38
CA HIS A 55 -4.53 -12.17 -20.33
C HIS A 55 -3.18 -12.91 -20.44
N GLY A 56 -2.90 -13.86 -19.56
CA GLY A 56 -1.57 -14.48 -19.42
C GLY A 56 -0.65 -13.69 -18.48
N PRO A 57 0.50 -14.26 -18.10
CA PRO A 57 1.47 -13.59 -17.24
C PRO A 57 2.11 -12.40 -17.95
N VAL A 58 2.42 -11.36 -17.19
CA VAL A 58 3.13 -10.17 -17.70
C VAL A 58 4.57 -10.55 -18.07
N THR A 59 4.97 -10.26 -19.31
CA THR A 59 6.34 -10.49 -19.76
C THR A 59 7.28 -9.35 -19.35
N ASP A 60 8.58 -9.64 -19.23
CA ASP A 60 9.60 -8.63 -18.93
C ASP A 60 9.60 -7.48 -19.96
N ALA A 61 9.31 -7.79 -21.23
CA ALA A 61 9.24 -6.79 -22.30
C ALA A 61 8.04 -5.84 -22.13
N GLU A 62 6.87 -6.38 -21.77
CA GLU A 62 5.67 -5.58 -21.48
C GLU A 62 5.87 -4.72 -20.24
N LEU A 63 6.49 -5.27 -19.19
CA LEU A 63 6.80 -4.52 -17.97
C LEU A 63 7.78 -3.37 -18.26
N ALA A 64 8.85 -3.64 -19.03
CA ALA A 64 9.81 -2.62 -19.42
C ALA A 64 9.18 -1.50 -20.26
N ALA A 65 8.27 -1.85 -21.19
CA ALA A 65 7.53 -0.88 -21.98
C ALA A 65 6.61 -0.01 -21.10
N ALA A 66 5.85 -0.63 -20.19
CA ALA A 66 4.99 0.09 -19.26
C ALA A 66 5.78 1.02 -18.31
N GLU A 67 6.94 0.59 -17.83
CA GLU A 67 7.83 1.45 -17.03
C GLU A 67 8.38 2.63 -17.81
N ALA A 68 8.73 2.44 -19.09
CA ALA A 68 9.16 3.53 -19.96
C ALA A 68 8.04 4.54 -20.15
N GLU A 69 6.82 4.08 -20.47
CA GLU A 69 5.63 4.94 -20.60
C GLU A 69 5.32 5.71 -19.32
N ARG A 70 5.40 5.05 -18.15
CA ARG A 70 5.20 5.70 -16.85
C ARG A 70 6.23 6.82 -16.63
N ARG A 71 7.52 6.55 -16.88
CA ARG A 71 8.58 7.57 -16.74
C ARG A 71 8.38 8.74 -17.70
N ASP A 72 7.93 8.48 -18.91
CA ASP A 72 7.65 9.51 -19.91
C ASP A 72 6.49 10.39 -19.46
N SER A 73 5.42 9.76 -18.98
CA SER A 73 4.28 10.44 -18.37
C SER A 73 4.70 11.31 -17.18
N GLU A 74 5.51 10.78 -16.26
CA GLU A 74 6.01 11.53 -15.09
C GLU A 74 6.81 12.77 -15.50
N ARG A 75 7.67 12.68 -16.51
CA ARG A 75 8.39 13.85 -17.04
C ARG A 75 7.42 14.90 -17.59
N PHE A 76 6.43 14.47 -18.37
CA PHE A 76 5.40 15.38 -18.89
C PHE A 76 4.63 16.10 -17.77
N PHE A 77 4.27 15.40 -16.68
CA PHE A 77 3.55 16.00 -15.56
C PHE A 77 4.41 16.94 -14.70
N VAL A 78 5.71 16.64 -14.55
CA VAL A 78 6.66 17.53 -13.87
C VAL A 78 6.89 18.82 -14.69
N GLU A 79 7.04 18.70 -16.00
CA GLU A 79 7.27 19.84 -16.91
C GLU A 79 6.04 20.76 -17.03
N ARG A 80 4.83 20.24 -16.80
CA ARG A 80 3.57 21.00 -16.88
C ARG A 80 3.12 21.64 -15.56
N GLN A 81 3.96 21.71 -14.53
CA GLN A 81 3.69 22.60 -13.38
C GLN A 81 4.32 24.01 -13.58
N PRO A 82 3.57 24.96 -14.18
CA PRO A 82 3.63 26.36 -13.79
C PRO A 82 2.29 26.83 -13.19
N GLN A 83 2.34 27.31 -11.95
CA GLN A 83 1.33 28.10 -11.23
C GLN A 83 -0.04 27.46 -10.95
N SER A 84 -0.16 26.65 -9.90
CA SER A 84 -1.46 26.41 -9.23
C SER A 84 -1.40 26.72 -7.72
N GLY A 85 -0.80 27.86 -7.37
CA GLY A 85 -0.83 28.40 -6.01
C GLY A 85 -0.68 29.92 -6.00
N ARG A 86 -1.72 30.62 -5.49
CA ARG A 86 -1.94 32.08 -5.33
C ARG A 86 -2.59 32.73 -6.57
N ASP A 87 -3.78 33.32 -6.56
CA ASP A 87 -4.55 34.00 -5.51
C ASP A 87 -6.06 33.72 -5.65
N VAL A 88 -6.73 33.34 -4.57
CA VAL A 88 -8.19 33.57 -4.41
C VAL A 88 -8.32 34.69 -3.38
N PRO A 89 -8.82 35.88 -3.74
CA PRO A 89 -9.00 36.94 -2.76
C PRO A 89 -10.11 36.52 -1.78
N LEU A 90 -9.79 36.52 -0.48
CA LEU A 90 -10.78 36.49 0.58
C LEU A 90 -11.57 37.79 0.51
N ALA A 91 -12.78 37.72 -0.06
CA ALA A 91 -13.76 38.79 0.06
C ALA A 91 -14.25 38.82 1.52
N GLY A 92 -14.14 40.01 2.13
CA GLY A 92 -14.63 40.31 3.48
C GLY A 92 -16.12 40.56 3.56
#